data_AF-A0AAW8ZSV7-F1
#
_entry.id   AF-A0AAW8ZSV7-F1
#
_cell.length_a   1.000
_cell.length_b   1.000
_cell.length_c   1.000
_cell.angle_alpha   90.00
_cell.angle_beta   90.00
_cell.angle_gamma   90.00
#
_symmetry.space_group_name_H-M   'P 1'
#
loop_
_entity.id
_entity.type
_entity.pdbx_description
1 polymer ?
#
loop_
_entity_poly.entity_id
_entity_poly.type
_entity_poly.pdbx_seq_one_letter_code
_entity_poly.pdbx_strand_id
1 'polypeptide(L)'
;MEYEEWIRAQYRQGLSAEAIAQESLRGPVNSLISNNRVESIFGQVAALLGVAPDAIYVVGSSRFGFSLRDGTRFDSVYSDLDLAIVDKPLYMRCAGANENTGAARFPERDLPPAERIEIRHAFDAISRTLVDLFAYVSVAVWPDNTTLARAQAVRIRAYLAGTEQTSARAHGLDASADATDTGFQRIVDAGLPQYTLPITETTPGNASPWLTDSSGFQRAFGGSALRQVRLEVLRTAFDNLKQVVDVQCCLVGGSFVDVSNAAPNDLDIVVFYRARGDVGFEPGRALQRLTRKFLLKHIDMRFVPCDAEPWLLVKLTSYFTMLYLSRRPGTEDRRHGVVLLVPDAMQS
;
A
#
# COMPACT_ATOMS: atom_id res chain seq x y z
N MET A 1 -5.75 27.02 -6.49
CA MET A 1 -5.78 26.93 -7.97
C MET A 1 -6.38 25.58 -8.30
N GLU A 2 -7.52 25.54 -8.99
CA GLU A 2 -8.12 24.28 -9.44
C GLU A 2 -7.37 23.80 -10.69
N TYR A 3 -6.37 22.95 -10.49
CA TYR A 3 -5.50 22.48 -11.58
C TYR A 3 -6.26 21.75 -12.69
N GLU A 4 -7.36 21.08 -12.37
CA GLU A 4 -8.17 20.37 -13.36
C GLU A 4 -8.76 21.33 -14.39
N GLU A 5 -9.43 22.38 -13.92
CA GLU A 5 -10.01 23.41 -14.78
C GLU A 5 -8.93 24.17 -15.54
N TRP A 6 -7.84 24.50 -14.85
CA TRP A 6 -6.71 25.21 -15.43
C TRP A 6 -6.05 24.41 -16.58
N ILE A 7 -5.75 23.11 -16.37
CA ILE A 7 -5.16 22.25 -17.41
C ILE A 7 -6.07 22.22 -18.65
N ARG A 8 -7.39 22.05 -18.46
CA ARG A 8 -8.35 22.02 -19.57
C ARG A 8 -8.43 23.37 -20.28
N ALA A 9 -8.42 24.48 -19.54
CA ALA A 9 -8.45 25.81 -20.11
C ALA A 9 -7.20 26.10 -20.96
N GLN A 10 -6.01 25.79 -20.44
CA GLN A 10 -4.75 25.97 -21.18
C GLN A 10 -4.72 25.11 -22.44
N TYR A 11 -5.17 23.86 -22.37
CA TYR A 11 -5.23 22.97 -23.53
C TYR A 11 -6.19 23.50 -24.61
N ARG A 12 -7.36 24.02 -24.22
CA ARG A 12 -8.31 24.67 -25.16
C ARG A 12 -7.75 25.94 -25.80
N GLN A 13 -6.85 26.64 -25.11
CA GLN A 13 -6.12 27.80 -25.65
C GLN A 13 -4.98 27.40 -26.61
N GLY A 14 -4.79 26.10 -26.87
CA GLY A 14 -3.81 25.59 -27.82
C GLY A 14 -2.42 25.36 -27.22
N LEU A 15 -2.25 25.45 -25.89
CA LEU A 15 -0.98 25.11 -25.27
C LEU A 15 -0.69 23.61 -25.38
N SER A 16 0.58 23.28 -25.64
CA SER A 16 1.04 21.89 -25.63
C SER A 16 1.04 21.32 -24.21
N ALA A 17 0.86 19.99 -24.09
CA ALA A 17 0.94 19.32 -22.79
C ALA A 17 2.28 19.53 -22.08
N GLU A 18 3.38 19.70 -22.82
CA GLU A 18 4.69 20.06 -22.29
C GLU A 18 4.72 21.45 -21.67
N ALA A 19 4.12 22.45 -22.33
CA ALA A 19 4.04 23.81 -21.79
C ALA A 19 3.21 23.81 -20.50
N ILE A 20 2.05 23.14 -20.52
CA ILE A 20 1.18 22.95 -19.35
C ILE A 20 1.96 22.23 -18.24
N ALA A 21 2.70 21.17 -18.54
CA ALA A 21 3.52 20.45 -17.57
C ALA A 21 4.59 21.35 -16.93
N GLN A 22 5.36 22.09 -17.73
CA GLN A 22 6.40 23.00 -17.24
C GLN A 22 5.84 24.09 -16.32
N GLU A 23 4.74 24.72 -16.73
CA GLU A 23 4.10 25.75 -15.93
C GLU A 23 3.48 25.17 -14.66
N SER A 24 2.90 23.97 -14.77
CA SER A 24 2.33 23.27 -13.63
C SER A 24 3.37 22.86 -12.59
N LEU A 25 4.66 22.72 -12.92
CA LEU A 25 5.75 22.47 -11.97
C LEU A 25 6.19 23.74 -11.21
N ARG A 26 5.85 24.93 -11.72
CA ARG A 26 6.16 26.24 -11.11
C ARG A 26 4.99 26.87 -10.35
N GLY A 27 3.76 26.41 -10.64
CA GLY A 27 2.56 26.86 -9.93
C GLY A 27 2.51 26.52 -8.42
N PRO A 28 1.41 26.84 -7.74
CA PRO A 28 1.22 26.51 -6.34
C PRO A 28 1.04 24.99 -6.13
N VAL A 29 1.50 24.44 -5.01
CA VAL A 29 1.12 23.06 -4.62
C VAL A 29 -0.30 23.09 -4.03
N ASN A 30 -1.02 21.95 -4.05
CA ASN A 30 -2.28 21.80 -3.33
C ASN A 30 -2.15 22.30 -1.87
N SER A 31 -3.15 23.04 -1.39
CA SER A 31 -3.12 23.80 -0.13
C SER A 31 -2.96 22.95 1.13
N LEU A 32 -3.21 21.63 1.07
CA LEU A 32 -2.90 20.71 2.17
C LEU A 32 -1.38 20.56 2.42
N ILE A 33 -0.54 21.02 1.50
CA ILE A 33 0.91 20.83 1.50
C ILE A 33 1.67 22.10 1.90
N SER A 34 1.02 23.26 1.97
CA SER A 34 1.60 24.52 2.47
C SER A 34 1.74 24.54 4.00
N ASN A 35 2.09 23.39 4.59
CA ASN A 35 2.27 23.16 6.01
C ASN A 35 3.78 23.05 6.30
N ASN A 36 4.27 23.74 7.33
CA ASN A 36 5.68 23.75 7.75
C ASN A 36 6.30 22.35 7.88
N ARG A 37 5.47 21.32 8.16
CA ARG A 37 5.89 19.92 8.22
C ARG A 37 6.41 19.40 6.88
N VAL A 38 5.81 19.79 5.74
CA VAL A 38 6.26 19.33 4.41
C VAL A 38 7.50 20.08 3.97
N GLU A 39 7.62 21.37 4.26
CA GLU A 39 8.84 22.14 4.00
C GLU A 39 10.05 21.56 4.75
N SER A 40 9.85 21.11 6.00
CA SER A 40 10.88 20.39 6.76
C SER A 40 11.32 19.10 6.07
N ILE A 41 10.41 18.39 5.39
CA ILE A 41 10.76 17.17 4.64
C ILE A 41 11.68 17.49 3.46
N PHE A 42 11.51 18.63 2.79
CA PHE A 42 12.40 18.97 1.67
C PHE A 42 13.84 19.12 2.16
N GLY A 43 14.04 19.75 3.32
CA GLY A 43 15.34 19.83 3.96
C GLY A 43 15.89 18.45 4.34
N GLN A 44 15.07 17.56 4.89
CA GLN A 44 15.48 16.20 5.26
C GLN A 44 15.85 15.36 4.02
N VAL A 45 15.04 15.39 2.97
CA VAL A 45 15.30 14.66 1.71
C VAL A 45 16.51 15.23 0.98
N ALA A 46 16.65 16.56 0.93
CA ALA A 46 17.80 17.24 0.36
C ALA A 46 19.10 16.83 1.06
N ALA A 47 19.13 16.87 2.39
CA ALA A 47 20.27 16.45 3.18
C ALA A 47 20.59 14.96 3.01
N LEU A 48 19.57 14.09 3.04
CA LEU A 48 19.72 12.65 2.89
C LEU A 48 20.34 12.26 1.55
N LEU A 49 19.91 12.90 0.46
CA LEU A 49 20.34 12.56 -0.90
C LEU A 49 21.50 13.44 -1.41
N GLY A 50 21.92 14.44 -0.64
CA GLY A 50 23.00 15.36 -1.01
C GLY A 50 22.64 16.26 -2.19
N VAL A 51 21.38 16.71 -2.27
CA VAL A 51 20.88 17.61 -3.34
C VAL A 51 20.45 18.95 -2.76
N ALA A 52 20.34 19.95 -3.63
CA ALA A 52 19.84 21.26 -3.22
C ALA A 52 18.30 21.22 -3.03
N PRO A 53 17.73 21.90 -2.01
CA PRO A 53 16.28 21.88 -1.77
C PRO A 53 15.43 22.40 -2.95
N ASP A 54 15.96 23.34 -3.74
CA ASP A 54 15.32 23.90 -4.93
C ASP A 54 15.29 22.93 -6.12
N ALA A 55 16.05 21.84 -6.05
CA ALA A 55 15.98 20.75 -7.02
C ALA A 55 14.77 19.82 -6.80
N ILE A 56 14.01 20.00 -5.71
CA ILE A 56 12.90 19.14 -5.30
C ILE A 56 11.56 19.76 -5.70
N TYR A 57 10.74 18.98 -6.40
CA TYR A 57 9.41 19.37 -6.87
C TYR A 57 8.37 18.41 -6.31
N VAL A 58 7.24 18.93 -5.83
CA VAL A 58 6.04 18.11 -5.60
C VAL A 58 5.40 17.80 -6.95
N VAL A 59 5.12 16.54 -7.21
CA VAL A 59 4.47 16.07 -8.45
C VAL A 59 3.31 15.13 -8.11
N GLY A 60 2.57 14.65 -9.11
CA GLY A 60 1.49 13.68 -8.86
C GLY A 60 0.27 14.30 -8.17
N SER A 61 -0.53 13.47 -7.50
CA SER A 61 -1.83 13.92 -6.95
C SER A 61 -1.69 14.94 -5.83
N SER A 62 -0.59 14.89 -5.08
CA SER A 62 -0.23 15.89 -4.08
C SER A 62 -0.02 17.28 -4.71
N ARG A 63 0.47 17.34 -5.95
CA ARG A 63 0.60 18.60 -6.71
C ARG A 63 -0.74 19.12 -7.21
N PHE A 64 -1.46 18.28 -7.94
CA PHE A 64 -2.64 18.70 -8.71
C PHE A 64 -3.94 18.69 -7.90
N GLY A 65 -3.97 18.04 -6.74
CA GLY A 65 -5.21 17.77 -6.01
C GLY A 65 -6.07 16.65 -6.61
N PHE A 66 -5.57 15.98 -7.66
CA PHE A 66 -6.17 14.80 -8.27
C PHE A 66 -5.11 14.01 -9.07
N SER A 67 -5.43 12.76 -9.38
CA SER A 67 -4.57 11.86 -10.15
C SER A 67 -4.74 12.11 -11.66
N LEU A 68 -3.65 12.48 -12.33
CA LEU A 68 -3.58 12.58 -13.80
C LEU A 68 -3.69 11.21 -14.52
N ARG A 69 -3.89 10.09 -13.81
CA ARG A 69 -4.10 8.79 -14.46
C ARG A 69 -5.58 8.51 -14.69
N ASP A 70 -6.41 8.84 -13.71
CA ASP A 70 -7.79 8.37 -13.59
C ASP A 70 -8.75 9.46 -13.09
N GLY A 71 -8.27 10.66 -12.80
CA GLY A 71 -9.09 11.78 -12.32
C GLY A 71 -9.46 11.71 -10.83
N THR A 72 -9.04 10.67 -10.11
CA THR A 72 -9.37 10.48 -8.69
C THR A 72 -8.89 11.67 -7.87
N ARG A 73 -9.77 12.24 -7.03
CA ARG A 73 -9.41 13.34 -6.14
C ARG A 73 -8.33 12.91 -5.15
N PHE A 74 -7.46 13.85 -4.80
CA PHE A 74 -6.44 13.63 -3.78
C PHE A 74 -7.12 13.40 -2.43
N ASP A 75 -6.74 12.32 -1.77
CA ASP A 75 -7.09 12.01 -0.40
C ASP A 75 -5.79 11.73 0.37
N SER A 76 -5.56 12.47 1.46
CA SER A 76 -4.39 12.35 2.33
C SER A 76 -4.24 10.95 2.94
N VAL A 77 -5.34 10.22 3.11
CA VAL A 77 -5.34 8.85 3.66
C VAL A 77 -4.72 7.86 2.67
N TYR A 78 -4.93 8.05 1.37
CA TYR A 78 -4.59 7.08 0.30
C TYR A 78 -3.56 7.58 -0.71
N SER A 79 -3.07 8.80 -0.56
CA SER A 79 -2.15 9.41 -1.51
C SER A 79 -0.74 9.49 -0.97
N ASP A 80 0.22 9.13 -1.81
CA ASP A 80 1.63 9.35 -1.54
C ASP A 80 1.97 10.84 -1.71
N LEU A 81 2.99 11.31 -0.99
CA LEU A 81 3.70 12.53 -1.34
C LEU A 81 4.76 12.16 -2.39
N ASP A 82 4.41 12.36 -3.67
CA ASP A 82 5.35 12.15 -4.77
C ASP A 82 6.28 13.37 -4.94
N LEU A 83 7.58 13.15 -4.77
CA LEU A 83 8.63 14.13 -4.99
C LEU A 83 9.44 13.76 -6.23
N ALA A 84 9.67 14.75 -7.09
CA ALA A 84 10.62 14.67 -8.20
C ALA A 84 11.87 15.47 -7.86
N ILE A 85 13.05 14.87 -8.02
CA ILE A 85 14.33 15.54 -7.82
C ILE A 85 15.02 15.69 -9.16
N VAL A 86 15.42 16.90 -9.51
CA VAL A 86 16.16 17.20 -10.74
C VAL A 86 17.63 17.41 -10.41
N ASP A 87 18.38 16.32 -10.42
CA ASP A 87 19.81 16.33 -10.11
C ASP A 87 20.56 15.31 -10.98
N LYS A 88 21.35 15.81 -11.94
CA LYS A 88 22.08 14.97 -12.90
C LYS A 88 23.12 14.08 -12.20
N PRO A 89 23.94 14.55 -11.24
CA PRO A 89 24.87 13.69 -10.51
C PRO A 89 24.18 12.51 -9.80
N LEU A 90 23.13 12.76 -9.03
CA LEU A 90 22.35 11.73 -8.33
C LEU A 90 21.67 10.78 -9.33
N TYR A 91 21.13 11.31 -10.43
CA TYR A 91 20.56 10.51 -11.50
C TYR A 91 21.57 9.51 -12.06
N MET A 92 22.80 9.95 -12.36
CA MET A 92 23.86 9.09 -12.87
C MET A 92 24.30 8.06 -11.84
N ARG A 93 24.36 8.42 -10.56
CA ARG A 93 24.63 7.46 -9.47
C ARG A 93 23.58 6.36 -9.39
N CYS A 94 22.30 6.70 -9.60
CA CYS A 94 21.21 5.72 -9.65
C CYS A 94 21.22 4.88 -10.94
N ALA A 95 21.73 5.41 -12.05
CA ALA A 95 21.74 4.68 -13.33
C ALA A 95 22.72 3.48 -13.32
N GLY A 96 23.76 3.54 -12.49
CA GLY A 96 24.84 2.55 -12.50
C GLY A 96 25.46 2.46 -13.90
N ALA A 97 25.66 1.23 -14.40
CA ALA A 97 26.18 0.98 -15.75
C ALA A 97 25.10 1.01 -16.86
N ASN A 98 23.81 1.19 -16.53
CA ASN A 98 22.71 1.11 -17.49
C ASN A 98 22.19 2.50 -17.88
N GLU A 99 22.64 2.97 -19.05
CA GLU A 99 22.28 4.25 -19.67
C GLU A 99 20.89 4.27 -20.31
N ASN A 100 19.86 3.67 -19.69
CA ASN A 100 18.49 3.98 -20.12
C ASN A 100 18.22 5.45 -19.79
N THR A 101 18.38 6.28 -20.81
CA THR A 101 18.32 7.73 -20.77
C THR A 101 16.84 8.16 -20.78
N GLY A 102 16.44 8.95 -19.79
CA GLY A 102 15.13 9.61 -19.78
C GLY A 102 14.03 8.97 -18.93
N ALA A 103 14.24 7.78 -18.34
CA ALA A 103 13.30 7.20 -17.37
C ALA A 103 13.60 7.63 -15.93
N ALA A 104 12.56 7.78 -15.11
CA ALA A 104 12.73 8.09 -13.69
C ALA A 104 13.58 7.03 -12.97
N ARG A 105 14.44 7.47 -12.05
CA ARG A 105 15.22 6.60 -11.17
C ARG A 105 14.76 6.72 -9.73
N PHE A 106 14.83 5.63 -8.98
CA PHE A 106 14.29 5.56 -7.61
C PHE A 106 15.43 5.23 -6.65
N PRO A 107 15.87 6.16 -5.79
CA PRO A 107 17.02 5.96 -4.90
C PRO A 107 16.95 4.67 -4.05
N GLU A 108 15.76 4.34 -3.54
CA GLU A 108 15.47 3.14 -2.74
C GLU A 108 15.67 1.79 -3.49
N ARG A 109 15.80 1.84 -4.82
CA ARG A 109 15.91 0.68 -5.71
C ARG A 109 17.17 0.71 -6.55
N ASP A 110 17.61 1.89 -6.95
CA ASP A 110 18.55 2.07 -8.05
C ASP A 110 19.97 2.47 -7.58
N LEU A 111 20.15 3.01 -6.37
CA LEU A 111 21.48 3.30 -5.79
C LEU A 111 22.30 2.05 -5.47
N PRO A 112 23.56 2.11 -5.03
CA PRO A 112 24.29 0.94 -4.58
C PRO A 112 23.60 0.21 -3.40
N PRO A 113 23.66 -1.14 -3.31
CA PRO A 113 22.91 -1.91 -2.31
C PRO A 113 23.07 -1.47 -0.85
N ALA A 114 24.28 -1.07 -0.43
CA ALA A 114 24.53 -0.58 0.92
C ALA A 114 23.73 0.69 1.22
N GLU A 115 23.71 1.65 0.28
CA GLU A 115 22.97 2.90 0.41
C GLU A 115 21.44 2.69 0.34
N ARG A 116 20.96 1.72 -0.45
CA ARG A 116 19.51 1.45 -0.60
C ARG A 116 18.83 1.17 0.73
N ILE A 117 19.48 0.37 1.59
CA ILE A 117 18.92 -0.04 2.88
C ILE A 117 18.81 1.18 3.80
N GLU A 118 19.88 1.96 3.91
CA GLU A 118 19.91 3.19 4.72
C GLU A 118 18.87 4.20 4.22
N ILE A 119 18.78 4.41 2.92
CA ILE A 119 17.83 5.34 2.31
C ILE A 119 16.39 4.88 2.51
N ARG A 120 16.11 3.57 2.38
CA ARG A 120 14.77 3.03 2.67
C ARG A 120 14.38 3.25 4.12
N HIS A 121 15.29 2.97 5.07
CA HIS A 121 15.03 3.23 6.48
C HIS A 121 14.80 4.72 6.78
N ALA A 122 15.55 5.60 6.13
CA ALA A 122 15.38 7.04 6.26
C ALA A 122 14.04 7.50 5.68
N PHE A 123 13.63 7.03 4.50
CA PHE A 123 12.32 7.35 3.93
C PHE A 123 11.16 6.78 4.75
N ASP A 124 11.32 5.60 5.33
CA ASP A 124 10.33 5.05 6.26
C ASP A 124 10.20 5.92 7.51
N ALA A 125 11.32 6.43 8.04
CA ALA A 125 11.32 7.35 9.18
C ALA A 125 10.63 8.67 8.84
N ILE A 126 10.99 9.29 7.71
CA ILE A 126 10.36 10.49 7.18
C ILE A 126 8.85 10.27 6.99
N SER A 127 8.45 9.18 6.34
CA SER A 127 7.05 8.85 6.06
C SER A 127 6.23 8.67 7.35
N ARG A 128 6.82 8.06 8.38
CA ARG A 128 6.16 7.94 9.70
C ARG A 128 5.86 9.30 10.33
N THR A 129 6.65 10.34 10.06
CA THR A 129 6.38 11.70 10.56
C THR A 129 5.21 12.39 9.86
N LEU A 130 4.70 11.86 8.76
CA LEU A 130 3.60 12.43 7.96
C LEU A 130 2.44 11.45 7.72
N VAL A 131 2.34 10.38 8.51
CA VAL A 131 1.37 9.27 8.26
C VAL A 131 -0.10 9.70 8.35
N ASP A 132 -0.37 10.84 8.98
CA ASP A 132 -1.67 11.51 9.05
C ASP A 132 -2.01 12.31 7.78
N LEU A 133 -1.01 12.67 6.98
CA LEU A 133 -1.15 13.53 5.80
C LEU A 133 -0.93 12.78 4.49
N PHE A 134 -0.12 11.72 4.49
CA PHE A 134 0.21 10.93 3.30
C PHE A 134 0.39 9.46 3.64
N ALA A 135 0.18 8.59 2.64
CA ALA A 135 0.43 7.17 2.76
C ALA A 135 1.94 6.84 2.81
N TYR A 136 2.75 7.52 1.99
CA TYR A 136 4.20 7.35 1.91
C TYR A 136 4.88 8.56 1.26
N VAL A 137 6.17 8.79 1.51
CA VAL A 137 6.99 9.76 0.76
C VAL A 137 7.77 9.02 -0.34
N SER A 138 7.41 9.29 -1.59
CA SER A 138 7.96 8.62 -2.78
C SER A 138 8.88 9.57 -3.53
N VAL A 139 10.09 9.13 -3.89
CA VAL A 139 11.09 9.96 -4.56
C VAL A 139 11.50 9.38 -5.92
N ALA A 140 11.40 10.21 -6.95
CA ALA A 140 11.86 9.92 -8.30
C ALA A 140 12.90 10.96 -8.75
N VAL A 141 14.06 10.51 -9.21
CA VAL A 141 15.17 11.34 -9.69
C VAL A 141 15.16 11.43 -11.20
N TRP A 142 15.42 12.62 -11.71
CA TRP A 142 15.43 13.00 -13.12
C TRP A 142 16.73 13.71 -13.48
N PRO A 143 17.22 13.57 -14.72
CA PRO A 143 18.50 14.16 -15.13
C PRO A 143 18.40 15.66 -15.37
N ASP A 144 17.21 16.15 -15.76
CA ASP A 144 16.96 17.54 -16.10
C ASP A 144 15.45 17.85 -16.09
N ASN A 145 15.12 19.15 -16.04
CA ASN A 145 13.75 19.66 -16.02
C ASN A 145 12.95 19.32 -17.29
N THR A 146 13.62 19.22 -18.45
CA THR A 146 12.95 18.92 -19.73
C THR A 146 12.43 17.48 -19.72
N THR A 147 13.23 16.55 -19.23
CA THR A 147 12.86 15.14 -19.10
C THR A 147 11.71 14.96 -18.11
N LEU A 148 11.77 15.62 -16.94
CA LEU A 148 10.67 15.62 -15.97
C LEU A 148 9.38 16.18 -16.58
N ALA A 149 9.45 17.34 -17.24
CA ALA A 149 8.29 17.97 -17.86
C ALA A 149 7.66 17.09 -18.94
N ARG A 150 8.46 16.43 -19.79
CA ARG A 150 7.98 15.47 -20.79
C ARG A 150 7.23 14.30 -20.15
N ALA A 151 7.75 13.77 -19.04
CA ALA A 151 7.08 12.68 -18.32
C ALA A 151 5.73 13.11 -17.71
N GLN A 152 5.63 14.33 -17.17
CA GLN A 152 4.35 14.88 -16.71
C GLN A 152 3.40 15.15 -17.89
N ALA A 153 3.91 15.64 -19.02
CA ALA A 153 3.12 15.88 -20.23
C ALA A 153 2.46 14.61 -20.76
N VAL A 154 3.14 13.46 -20.72
CA VAL A 154 2.55 12.15 -21.08
C VAL A 154 1.34 11.84 -20.20
N ARG A 155 1.41 12.11 -18.89
CA ARG A 155 0.29 11.89 -17.96
C ARG A 155 -0.86 12.86 -18.22
N ILE A 156 -0.56 14.14 -18.48
CA ILE A 156 -1.56 15.15 -18.83
C ILE A 156 -2.30 14.77 -20.12
N ARG A 157 -1.58 14.30 -21.15
CA ARG A 157 -2.22 13.81 -22.38
C ARG A 157 -3.12 12.61 -22.12
N ALA A 158 -2.65 11.64 -21.33
CA ALA A 158 -3.45 10.47 -20.98
C ALA A 158 -4.72 10.87 -20.23
N TYR A 159 -4.63 11.80 -19.30
CA TYR A 159 -5.78 12.36 -18.59
C TYR A 159 -6.77 13.05 -19.54
N LEU A 160 -6.28 13.94 -20.41
CA LEU A 160 -7.12 14.66 -21.35
C LEU A 160 -7.81 13.71 -22.33
N ALA A 161 -7.11 12.68 -22.81
CA ALA A 161 -7.66 11.64 -23.70
C ALA A 161 -8.66 10.71 -22.98
N GLY A 162 -8.43 10.36 -21.71
CA GLY A 162 -9.30 9.48 -20.93
C GLY A 162 -10.63 10.11 -20.54
N THR A 163 -10.71 11.45 -20.50
CA THR A 163 -11.95 12.15 -20.11
C THR A 163 -13.07 12.16 -21.16
N GLU A 164 -12.84 11.57 -22.33
CA GLU A 164 -13.88 11.33 -23.35
C GLU A 164 -14.55 9.95 -23.23
N GLN A 165 -14.06 9.06 -22.35
CA GLN A 165 -14.61 7.72 -22.16
C GLN A 165 -14.66 7.35 -20.68
N THR A 166 -15.77 7.66 -20.01
CA THR A 166 -16.13 6.95 -18.78
C THR A 166 -17.64 6.93 -18.57
N SER A 167 -18.26 5.78 -18.85
CA SER A 167 -19.58 5.44 -18.33
C SER A 167 -19.64 3.97 -17.91
N ALA A 168 -20.16 3.79 -16.69
CA ALA A 168 -20.81 2.62 -16.10
C ALA A 168 -20.03 1.29 -15.97
N ARG A 169 -19.91 0.79 -14.72
CA ARG A 169 -20.82 -0.24 -14.18
C ARG A 169 -20.45 -0.67 -12.76
N ALA A 170 -21.48 -0.72 -11.91
CA ALA A 170 -21.50 -1.40 -10.62
C ALA A 170 -22.24 -2.74 -10.78
N HIS A 171 -21.85 -3.76 -10.01
CA HIS A 171 -22.76 -4.82 -9.54
C HIS A 171 -22.20 -5.45 -8.26
N GLY A 172 -23.00 -5.38 -7.19
CA GLY A 172 -22.78 -6.09 -5.94
C GLY A 172 -23.42 -7.48 -5.96
N LEU A 173 -23.07 -8.28 -4.97
CA LEU A 173 -23.88 -9.38 -4.45
C LEU A 173 -23.47 -9.61 -2.99
N ASP A 174 -24.46 -9.49 -2.13
CA ASP A 174 -24.42 -9.61 -0.68
C ASP A 174 -24.62 -11.08 -0.27
N ALA A 175 -23.91 -11.52 0.77
CA ALA A 175 -24.14 -12.80 1.42
C ALA A 175 -23.65 -12.73 2.87
N SER A 176 -24.60 -12.72 3.80
CA SER A 176 -24.37 -12.89 5.23
C SER A 176 -24.08 -14.36 5.55
N ALA A 177 -23.09 -14.59 6.42
CA ALA A 177 -22.93 -15.85 7.13
C ALA A 177 -22.56 -15.55 8.59
N ASP A 178 -23.57 -15.59 9.46
CA ASP A 178 -23.38 -15.70 10.91
C ASP A 178 -22.81 -17.09 11.20
N ALA A 179 -21.52 -17.15 11.53
CA ALA A 179 -20.93 -18.31 12.18
C ALA A 179 -19.65 -17.90 12.90
N THR A 180 -19.71 -17.75 14.22
CA THR A 180 -18.79 -18.46 15.15
C THR A 180 -19.07 -18.03 16.59
N ASP A 181 -19.41 -18.98 17.46
CA ASP A 181 -19.17 -18.83 18.89
C ASP A 181 -18.68 -20.14 19.54
N THR A 182 -17.77 -19.97 20.50
CA THR A 182 -17.37 -20.85 21.62
C THR A 182 -16.27 -21.92 21.48
N GLY A 183 -15.51 -21.99 20.39
CA GLY A 183 -14.39 -22.95 20.26
C GLY A 183 -12.97 -22.36 20.28
N PHE A 184 -12.79 -21.16 19.71
CA PHE A 184 -11.47 -20.67 19.29
C PHE A 184 -10.47 -20.47 20.45
N GLN A 185 -10.92 -19.93 21.58
CA GLN A 185 -10.03 -19.70 22.73
C GLN A 185 -9.42 -21.02 23.25
N ARG A 186 -10.19 -22.12 23.26
CA ARG A 186 -9.67 -23.44 23.67
C ARG A 186 -8.57 -23.96 22.74
N ILE A 187 -8.62 -23.62 21.46
CA ILE A 187 -7.60 -23.97 20.45
C ILE A 187 -6.34 -23.11 20.64
N VAL A 188 -6.53 -21.84 20.98
CA VAL A 188 -5.45 -20.89 21.30
C VAL A 188 -4.73 -21.31 22.57
N ASP A 189 -5.48 -21.69 23.62
CA ASP A 189 -4.94 -22.22 24.86
C ASP A 189 -4.16 -23.54 24.64
N ALA A 190 -4.54 -24.32 23.62
CA ALA A 190 -3.81 -25.50 23.16
C ALA A 190 -2.60 -25.17 22.25
N GLY A 191 -2.26 -23.88 22.08
CA GLY A 191 -1.08 -23.43 21.35
C GLY A 191 -1.25 -23.26 19.84
N LEU A 192 -2.49 -23.20 19.31
CA LEU A 192 -2.79 -23.17 17.87
C LEU A 192 -2.05 -24.27 17.11
N PRO A 193 -2.39 -25.54 17.35
CA PRO A 193 -1.66 -26.65 16.74
C PRO A 193 -1.61 -26.52 15.22
N GLN A 194 -0.43 -26.74 14.67
CA GLN A 194 -0.26 -26.95 13.23
C GLN A 194 -1.08 -28.16 12.79
N TYR A 195 -1.45 -28.24 11.51
CA TYR A 195 -2.05 -29.45 10.91
C TYR A 195 -1.05 -30.61 11.00
N THR A 196 -1.05 -31.32 12.12
CA THR A 196 -0.03 -32.32 12.48
C THR A 196 -0.46 -33.74 12.16
N LEU A 197 -1.67 -33.94 11.64
CA LEU A 197 -2.13 -35.26 11.22
C LEU A 197 -1.35 -35.74 9.98
N PRO A 198 -1.04 -37.05 9.88
CA PRO A 198 -0.54 -37.63 8.64
C PRO A 198 -1.45 -37.28 7.45
N ILE A 199 -0.89 -37.12 6.24
CA ILE A 199 -1.65 -36.77 5.02
C ILE A 199 -2.82 -37.75 4.78
N THR A 200 -2.68 -39.00 5.21
CA THR A 200 -3.73 -40.03 5.12
C THR A 200 -4.93 -39.79 6.04
N GLU A 201 -4.78 -38.92 7.03
CA GLU A 201 -5.76 -38.60 8.08
C GLU A 201 -6.21 -37.13 8.02
N THR A 202 -5.63 -36.33 7.13
CA THR A 202 -6.04 -34.94 6.91
C THR A 202 -7.30 -34.88 6.05
N THR A 203 -8.21 -34.01 6.46
CA THR A 203 -9.44 -33.67 5.74
C THR A 203 -9.57 -32.15 5.74
N PRO A 204 -10.37 -31.56 4.82
CA PRO A 204 -10.66 -30.13 4.88
C PRO A 204 -11.26 -29.68 6.22
N GLY A 205 -11.89 -30.57 7.00
CA GLY A 205 -12.48 -30.21 8.29
C GLY A 205 -11.49 -30.17 9.47
N ASN A 206 -10.32 -30.81 9.35
CA ASN A 206 -9.32 -30.88 10.44
C ASN A 206 -7.95 -30.30 10.07
N ALA A 207 -7.74 -29.97 8.78
CA ALA A 207 -6.49 -29.47 8.24
C ALA A 207 -6.66 -28.11 7.52
N SER A 208 -7.71 -27.35 7.86
CA SER A 208 -7.99 -26.01 7.35
C SER A 208 -7.65 -24.91 8.37
N PRO A 209 -7.43 -23.66 7.92
CA PRO A 209 -7.34 -22.48 8.78
C PRO A 209 -8.35 -22.46 9.94
N TRP A 210 -7.87 -22.11 11.14
CA TRP A 210 -8.74 -21.96 12.32
C TRP A 210 -9.60 -20.71 12.17
N LEU A 211 -10.92 -20.87 12.22
CA LEU A 211 -11.87 -19.78 12.00
C LEU A 211 -12.13 -18.97 13.28
N THR A 212 -12.15 -17.64 13.17
CA THR A 212 -12.54 -16.72 14.26
C THR A 212 -13.06 -15.40 13.71
N ASP A 213 -13.81 -14.67 14.53
CA ASP A 213 -14.27 -13.29 14.28
C ASP A 213 -13.25 -12.27 14.85
N SER A 214 -13.52 -10.97 14.70
CA SER A 214 -12.58 -9.93 15.15
C SER A 214 -12.47 -9.91 16.67
N SER A 215 -13.60 -10.09 17.35
CA SER A 215 -13.68 -10.14 18.81
C SER A 215 -12.92 -11.34 19.39
N GLY A 216 -13.07 -12.52 18.81
CA GLY A 216 -12.36 -13.74 19.17
C GLY A 216 -10.87 -13.65 18.88
N PHE A 217 -10.48 -13.07 17.74
CA PHE A 217 -9.08 -12.81 17.42
C PHE A 217 -8.43 -11.85 18.44
N GLN A 218 -9.11 -10.78 18.82
CA GLN A 218 -8.62 -9.82 19.81
C GLN A 218 -8.48 -10.46 21.20
N ARG A 219 -9.46 -11.27 21.64
CA ARG A 219 -9.37 -12.00 22.91
C ARG A 219 -8.17 -12.95 22.93
N ALA A 220 -7.98 -13.71 21.85
CA ALA A 220 -6.93 -14.71 21.74
C ALA A 220 -5.52 -14.12 21.70
N PHE A 221 -5.33 -13.03 20.94
CA PHE A 221 -4.00 -12.51 20.63
C PHE A 221 -3.69 -11.14 21.23
N GLY A 222 -4.63 -10.51 21.95
CA GLY A 222 -4.48 -9.18 22.55
C GLY A 222 -3.82 -9.16 23.94
N GLY A 223 -3.15 -10.23 24.35
CA GLY A 223 -2.64 -10.41 25.71
C GLY A 223 -1.47 -9.50 26.13
N SER A 224 -0.91 -8.68 25.22
CA SER A 224 0.16 -7.72 25.54
C SER A 224 -0.11 -6.35 24.93
N ALA A 225 0.44 -5.30 25.54
CA ALA A 225 0.29 -3.92 25.06
C ALA A 225 0.77 -3.75 23.60
N LEU A 226 1.88 -4.39 23.23
CA LEU A 226 2.38 -4.37 21.85
C LEU A 226 1.39 -5.02 20.87
N ARG A 227 0.82 -6.17 21.23
CA ARG A 227 -0.18 -6.86 20.42
C ARG A 227 -1.46 -6.02 20.29
N GLN A 228 -1.91 -5.38 21.36
CA GLN A 228 -3.07 -4.47 21.34
C GLN A 228 -2.86 -3.29 20.41
N VAL A 229 -1.68 -2.66 20.43
CA VAL A 229 -1.33 -1.58 19.49
C VAL A 229 -1.44 -2.06 18.03
N ARG A 230 -0.98 -3.28 17.73
CA ARG A 230 -1.07 -3.83 16.36
C ARG A 230 -2.48 -4.22 15.96
N LEU A 231 -3.27 -4.75 16.88
CA LEU A 231 -4.69 -5.03 16.64
C LEU A 231 -5.46 -3.75 16.36
N GLU A 232 -5.13 -2.65 17.04
CA GLU A 232 -5.73 -1.34 16.77
C GLU A 232 -5.30 -0.78 15.40
N VAL A 233 -4.04 -0.95 15.02
CA VAL A 233 -3.57 -0.64 13.66
C VAL A 233 -4.29 -1.50 12.62
N LEU A 234 -4.49 -2.79 12.88
CA LEU A 234 -5.22 -3.70 11.99
C LEU A 234 -6.69 -3.26 11.84
N ARG A 235 -7.35 -2.84 12.93
CA ARG A 235 -8.70 -2.28 12.90
C ARG A 235 -8.78 -1.04 12.01
N THR A 236 -7.85 -0.10 12.21
CA THR A 236 -7.69 1.09 11.34
C THR A 236 -7.41 0.69 9.89
N ALA A 237 -6.67 -0.39 9.67
CA ALA A 237 -6.38 -0.90 8.33
C ALA A 237 -7.64 -1.42 7.64
N PHE A 238 -8.48 -2.18 8.36
CA PHE A 238 -9.78 -2.60 7.85
C PHE A 238 -10.66 -1.40 7.53
N ASP A 239 -10.76 -0.40 8.40
CA ASP A 239 -11.57 0.81 8.15
C ASP A 239 -11.16 1.56 6.88
N ASN A 240 -9.86 1.65 6.60
CA ASN A 240 -9.34 2.21 5.34
C ASN A 240 -9.64 1.30 4.14
N LEU A 241 -9.54 -0.03 4.30
CA LEU A 241 -9.85 -0.98 3.23
C LEU A 241 -11.32 -0.94 2.83
N LYS A 242 -12.25 -0.73 3.78
CA LYS A 242 -13.70 -0.65 3.48
C LYS A 242 -14.02 0.41 2.43
N GLN A 243 -13.21 1.48 2.37
CA GLN A 243 -13.43 2.57 1.43
C GLN A 243 -13.04 2.22 -0.01
N VAL A 244 -12.36 1.08 -0.21
CA VAL A 244 -11.82 0.65 -1.52
C VAL A 244 -12.37 -0.71 -1.94
N VAL A 245 -12.54 -1.63 -1.00
CA VAL A 245 -12.88 -3.02 -1.27
C VAL A 245 -13.78 -3.60 -0.17
N ASP A 246 -14.51 -4.65 -0.53
CA ASP A 246 -15.28 -5.44 0.41
C ASP A 246 -14.42 -6.62 0.89
N VAL A 247 -13.90 -6.52 2.12
CA VAL A 247 -13.12 -7.61 2.72
C VAL A 247 -14.03 -8.77 3.06
N GLN A 248 -13.75 -9.95 2.50
CA GLN A 248 -14.54 -11.17 2.70
C GLN A 248 -14.03 -11.96 3.90
N CYS A 249 -12.71 -12.16 3.97
CA CYS A 249 -12.02 -12.81 5.08
C CYS A 249 -10.52 -12.54 4.98
N CYS A 250 -9.78 -12.94 6.01
CA CYS A 250 -8.34 -12.76 6.09
C CYS A 250 -7.65 -14.02 6.57
N LEU A 251 -6.61 -14.47 5.87
CA LEU A 251 -5.71 -15.51 6.37
C LEU A 251 -4.56 -14.84 7.12
N VAL A 252 -4.47 -15.06 8.43
CA VAL A 252 -3.44 -14.53 9.31
C VAL A 252 -2.45 -15.63 9.66
N GLY A 253 -1.16 -15.32 9.57
CA GLY A 253 -0.09 -16.26 9.86
C GLY A 253 1.09 -15.60 10.58
N GLY A 254 2.22 -16.30 10.51
CA GLY A 254 3.50 -15.78 10.98
C GLY A 254 3.61 -15.63 12.50
N SER A 255 4.60 -14.84 12.92
CA SER A 255 5.02 -14.79 14.33
C SER A 255 3.97 -14.20 15.28
N PHE A 256 2.94 -13.54 14.75
CA PHE A 256 1.88 -12.91 15.53
C PHE A 256 0.90 -13.93 16.13
N VAL A 257 0.57 -15.00 15.40
CA VAL A 257 -0.34 -16.05 15.88
C VAL A 257 0.35 -17.07 16.78
N ASP A 258 1.68 -16.99 16.93
CA ASP A 258 2.42 -17.74 17.93
C ASP A 258 2.16 -17.17 19.34
N VAL A 259 1.31 -17.84 20.13
CA VAL A 259 0.95 -17.43 21.49
C VAL A 259 2.14 -17.40 22.46
N SER A 260 3.19 -18.18 22.19
CA SER A 260 4.41 -18.20 23.00
C SER A 260 5.30 -16.98 22.75
N ASN A 261 5.08 -16.29 21.63
CA ASN A 261 5.81 -15.10 21.24
C ASN A 261 5.19 -13.84 21.86
N ALA A 262 5.75 -13.40 23.00
CA ALA A 262 5.30 -12.19 23.69
C ALA A 262 5.50 -10.89 22.88
N ALA A 263 6.47 -10.88 21.94
CA ALA A 263 6.84 -9.72 21.14
C ALA A 263 7.01 -10.09 19.66
N PRO A 264 5.89 -10.29 18.92
CA PRO A 264 5.97 -10.49 17.47
C PRO A 264 6.65 -9.32 16.78
N ASN A 265 7.16 -9.48 15.56
CA ASN A 265 7.77 -8.36 14.83
C ASN A 265 6.75 -7.56 14.00
N ASP A 266 5.86 -8.30 13.35
CA ASP A 266 4.85 -7.84 12.41
C ASP A 266 3.61 -8.73 12.50
N LEU A 267 2.55 -8.34 11.78
CA LEU A 267 1.35 -9.12 11.56
C LEU A 267 1.27 -9.46 10.07
N ASP A 268 1.48 -10.73 9.72
CA ASP A 268 1.36 -11.25 8.36
C ASP A 268 -0.12 -11.58 8.07
N ILE A 269 -0.70 -10.93 7.07
CA ILE A 269 -2.11 -11.13 6.72
C ILE A 269 -2.35 -11.13 5.21
N VAL A 270 -3.15 -12.06 4.74
CA VAL A 270 -3.69 -12.09 3.39
C VAL A 270 -5.16 -11.73 3.44
N VAL A 271 -5.53 -10.63 2.81
CA VAL A 271 -6.88 -10.11 2.73
C VAL A 271 -7.54 -10.63 1.45
N PHE A 272 -8.60 -11.41 1.61
CA PHE A 272 -9.49 -11.84 0.54
C PHE A 272 -10.57 -10.78 0.36
N TYR A 273 -10.68 -10.23 -0.85
CA TYR A 273 -11.52 -9.05 -1.08
C TYR A 273 -12.30 -9.14 -2.37
N ARG A 274 -13.36 -8.36 -2.49
CA ARG A 274 -14.03 -8.04 -3.75
C ARG A 274 -13.86 -6.56 -4.06
N ALA A 275 -13.65 -6.21 -5.32
CA ALA A 275 -13.60 -4.81 -5.73
C ALA A 275 -15.00 -4.19 -5.55
N ARG A 276 -15.03 -3.00 -4.96
CA ARG A 276 -16.25 -2.21 -4.86
C ARG A 276 -16.56 -1.55 -6.20
N GLY A 277 -17.75 -1.82 -6.72
CA GLY A 277 -18.19 -1.27 -8.02
C GLY A 277 -18.57 0.21 -7.98
N ASP A 278 -18.74 0.79 -6.79
CA ASP A 278 -19.06 2.20 -6.57
C ASP A 278 -17.81 3.08 -6.38
N VAL A 279 -16.63 2.47 -6.32
CA VAL A 279 -15.35 3.16 -6.19
C VAL A 279 -14.82 3.50 -7.58
N GLY A 280 -14.74 4.78 -7.90
CA GLY A 280 -14.37 5.29 -9.24
C GLY A 280 -12.88 5.16 -9.61
N PHE A 281 -12.10 4.35 -8.90
CA PHE A 281 -10.67 4.19 -9.15
C PHE A 281 -10.24 2.72 -9.09
N GLU A 282 -9.10 2.42 -9.73
CA GLU A 282 -8.58 1.05 -9.83
C GLU A 282 -8.13 0.53 -8.44
N PRO A 283 -8.76 -0.53 -7.90
CA PRO A 283 -8.52 -0.99 -6.53
C PRO A 283 -7.08 -1.44 -6.28
N GLY A 284 -6.44 -2.11 -7.24
CA GLY A 284 -5.10 -2.67 -7.07
C GLY A 284 -4.05 -1.63 -6.68
N ARG A 285 -4.10 -0.43 -7.26
CA ARG A 285 -3.21 0.67 -6.91
C ARG A 285 -3.46 1.22 -5.50
N ALA A 286 -4.72 1.39 -5.11
CA ALA A 286 -5.05 1.83 -3.77
C ALA A 286 -4.61 0.80 -2.72
N LEU A 287 -4.84 -0.49 -2.99
CA LEU A 287 -4.33 -1.58 -2.15
C LEU A 287 -2.79 -1.60 -2.08
N GLN A 288 -2.09 -1.33 -3.18
CA GLN A 288 -0.62 -1.24 -3.19
C GLN A 288 -0.12 -0.13 -2.25
N ARG A 289 -0.78 1.03 -2.23
CA ARG A 289 -0.44 2.14 -1.33
C ARG A 289 -0.77 1.83 0.12
N LEU A 290 -1.95 1.27 0.37
CA LEU A 290 -2.36 0.81 1.69
C LEU A 290 -1.41 -0.23 2.26
N THR A 291 -0.93 -1.16 1.43
CA THR A 291 0.11 -2.13 1.81
C THR A 291 1.33 -1.45 2.41
N ARG A 292 1.87 -0.42 1.73
CA ARG A 292 3.06 0.31 2.19
C ARG A 292 2.78 1.07 3.49
N LYS A 293 1.63 1.74 3.56
CA LYS A 293 1.20 2.48 4.75
C LYS A 293 1.11 1.58 5.99
N PHE A 294 0.54 0.38 5.85
CA PHE A 294 0.40 -0.55 6.96
C PHE A 294 1.69 -1.31 7.28
N LEU A 295 2.55 -1.54 6.28
CA LEU A 295 3.88 -2.09 6.51
C LEU A 295 4.71 -1.18 7.42
N LEU A 296 4.62 0.15 7.26
CA LEU A 296 5.24 1.12 8.17
C LEU A 296 4.73 1.03 9.62
N LYS A 297 3.56 0.41 9.81
CA LYS A 297 2.93 0.15 11.11
C LYS A 297 3.01 -1.33 11.50
N HIS A 298 3.93 -2.08 10.89
CA HIS A 298 4.20 -3.50 11.18
C HIS A 298 3.06 -4.46 10.84
N ILE A 299 2.27 -4.17 9.81
CA ILE A 299 1.29 -5.09 9.24
C ILE A 299 1.70 -5.39 7.78
N ASP A 300 2.15 -6.61 7.49
CA ASP A 300 2.42 -7.05 6.11
C ASP A 300 1.11 -7.58 5.51
N MET A 301 0.40 -6.69 4.82
CA MET A 301 -0.84 -7.02 4.12
C MET A 301 -0.58 -7.48 2.69
N ARG A 302 -1.16 -8.61 2.32
CA ARG A 302 -1.24 -9.12 0.95
C ARG A 302 -2.70 -9.25 0.53
N PHE A 303 -2.96 -9.24 -0.78
CA PHE A 303 -4.32 -9.14 -1.29
C PHE A 303 -4.61 -10.22 -2.32
N VAL A 304 -5.78 -10.85 -2.20
CA VAL A 304 -6.28 -11.86 -3.13
C VAL A 304 -7.70 -11.47 -3.57
N PRO A 305 -7.92 -11.16 -4.86
CA PRO A 305 -9.25 -10.84 -5.37
C PRO A 305 -10.12 -12.11 -5.47
N CYS A 306 -11.31 -12.06 -4.89
CA CYS A 306 -12.32 -13.13 -4.92
C CYS A 306 -13.29 -12.99 -6.10
N ASP A 307 -13.34 -11.83 -6.73
CA ASP A 307 -14.14 -11.49 -7.90
C ASP A 307 -13.36 -11.60 -9.23
N ALA A 308 -12.11 -12.05 -9.16
CA ALA A 308 -11.33 -12.43 -10.33
C ALA A 308 -11.67 -13.86 -10.79
N GLU A 309 -11.05 -14.27 -11.90
CA GLU A 309 -11.18 -15.63 -12.41
C GLU A 309 -10.80 -16.69 -11.34
N PRO A 310 -11.56 -17.79 -11.20
CA PRO A 310 -11.33 -18.79 -10.14
C PRO A 310 -9.91 -19.36 -10.11
N TRP A 311 -9.28 -19.51 -11.28
CA TRP A 311 -7.90 -20.02 -11.36
C TRP A 311 -6.89 -19.09 -10.69
N LEU A 312 -7.13 -17.77 -10.68
CA LEU A 312 -6.26 -16.80 -10.04
C LEU A 312 -6.40 -16.85 -8.52
N LEU A 313 -7.64 -16.94 -8.02
CA LEU A 313 -7.92 -17.15 -6.59
C LEU A 313 -7.22 -18.40 -6.08
N VAL A 314 -7.38 -19.54 -6.76
CA VAL A 314 -6.74 -20.82 -6.38
C VAL A 314 -5.22 -20.68 -6.37
N LYS A 315 -4.64 -20.07 -7.42
CA LYS A 315 -3.19 -19.88 -7.54
C LYS A 315 -2.61 -19.04 -6.40
N LEU A 316 -3.22 -17.89 -6.10
CA LEU A 316 -2.73 -16.97 -5.07
C LEU A 316 -2.94 -17.54 -3.66
N THR A 317 -4.10 -18.14 -3.39
CA THR A 317 -4.40 -18.79 -2.10
C THR A 317 -3.41 -19.92 -1.81
N SER A 318 -3.14 -20.76 -2.82
CA SER A 318 -2.17 -21.85 -2.70
C SER A 318 -0.76 -21.31 -2.42
N TYR A 319 -0.33 -20.26 -3.14
CA TYR A 319 0.96 -19.62 -2.93
C TYR A 319 1.13 -19.10 -1.49
N PHE A 320 0.17 -18.35 -0.97
CA PHE A 320 0.27 -17.79 0.38
C PHE A 320 0.15 -18.85 1.48
N THR A 321 -0.70 -19.85 1.28
CA THR A 321 -0.80 -20.99 2.21
C THR A 321 0.54 -21.72 2.29
N MET A 322 1.17 -22.00 1.14
CA MET A 322 2.51 -22.58 1.10
C MET A 322 3.55 -21.67 1.76
N LEU A 323 3.48 -20.36 1.53
CA LEU A 323 4.42 -19.40 2.10
C LEU A 323 4.35 -19.37 3.64
N TYR A 324 3.15 -19.37 4.22
CA TYR A 324 2.96 -19.38 5.68
C TYR A 324 3.29 -20.72 6.33
N LEU A 325 3.17 -21.82 5.59
CA LEU A 325 3.57 -23.16 6.06
C LEU A 325 5.06 -23.46 5.81
N SER A 326 5.74 -22.68 4.95
CA SER A 326 7.14 -22.86 4.63
C SER A 326 8.02 -22.41 5.80
N ARG A 327 8.96 -23.28 6.21
CA ARG A 327 9.86 -23.01 7.32
C ARG A 327 11.01 -22.13 6.88
N ARG A 328 11.32 -21.10 7.68
CA ARG A 328 12.61 -20.40 7.58
C ARG A 328 13.67 -21.18 8.36
N PRO A 329 14.91 -21.28 7.86
CA PRO A 329 16.01 -21.89 8.62
C PRO A 329 16.11 -21.28 10.03
N GLY A 330 16.20 -22.11 11.06
CA GLY A 330 16.25 -21.67 12.47
C GLY A 330 14.90 -21.39 13.14
N THR A 331 13.77 -21.67 12.48
CA THR A 331 12.41 -21.59 13.08
C THR A 331 11.73 -22.96 13.22
N GLU A 332 12.50 -24.04 13.15
CA GLU A 332 12.02 -25.42 13.04
C GLU A 332 11.15 -25.89 14.21
N ASP A 333 11.37 -25.31 15.40
CA ASP A 333 10.62 -25.60 16.62
C ASP A 333 9.31 -24.80 16.75
N ARG A 334 9.10 -23.76 15.94
CA ARG A 334 7.89 -22.93 15.98
C ARG A 334 6.82 -23.54 15.08
N ARG A 335 5.93 -24.36 15.66
CA ARG A 335 4.81 -25.01 14.97
C ARG A 335 3.49 -24.36 15.36
N HIS A 336 3.01 -23.40 14.56
CA HIS A 336 1.69 -22.81 14.72
C HIS A 336 0.85 -22.98 13.44
N GLY A 337 -0.45 -23.15 13.61
CA GLY A 337 -1.43 -23.10 12.52
C GLY A 337 -1.63 -21.69 11.95
N VAL A 338 -2.45 -21.59 10.92
CA VAL A 338 -2.92 -20.31 10.37
C VAL A 338 -4.36 -20.06 10.79
N VAL A 339 -4.73 -18.79 10.91
CA VAL A 339 -6.05 -18.35 11.35
C VAL A 339 -6.80 -17.73 10.18
N LEU A 340 -8.04 -18.15 9.93
CA LEU A 340 -8.97 -17.47 9.07
C LEU A 340 -9.79 -16.51 9.93
N LEU A 341 -9.46 -15.23 9.85
CA LEU A 341 -10.20 -14.15 10.48
C LEU A 341 -11.32 -13.70 9.54
N VAL A 342 -12.56 -13.76 10.01
CA VAL A 342 -13.70 -13.10 9.37
C VAL A 342 -13.86 -11.74 10.07
N PRO A 343 -13.57 -10.62 9.40
CA PRO A 343 -13.86 -9.31 9.96
C PRO A 343 -15.35 -9.24 10.30
N ASP A 344 -15.70 -8.60 11.42
CA ASP A 344 -17.11 -8.52 11.84
C ASP A 344 -17.94 -7.98 10.67
N ALA A 345 -19.08 -8.63 10.38
CA ALA A 345 -19.98 -8.24 9.30
C ALA A 345 -20.21 -6.73 9.43
N MET A 346 -19.71 -6.00 8.44
CA MET A 346 -19.61 -4.56 8.53
C MET A 346 -21.03 -4.04 8.40
N GLN A 347 -21.68 -3.81 9.53
CA GLN A 347 -23.01 -3.22 9.58
C GLN A 347 -22.94 -1.93 8.78
N SER A 348 -23.57 -1.97 7.61
CA SER A 348 -23.80 -0.87 6.69
C SER A 348 -24.65 0.22 7.33
#